data_AF-A0A7K2XL14-F1
#
_entry.id   AF-A0A7K2XL14-F1
#
_cell.length_a   1.000
_cell.length_b   1.000
_cell.length_c   1.000
_cell.angle_alpha   90.00
_cell.angle_beta   90.00
_cell.angle_gamma   90.00
#
_symmetry.space_group_name_H-M   'P 1'
#
loop_
_entity.id
_entity.type
_entity.pdbx_description
1 polymer ?
#
loop_
_entity_poly.entity_id
_entity_poly.type
_entity_poly.pdbx_seq_one_letter_code
_entity_poly.pdbx_strand_id
1 'polypeptide(L)'
;MRKSRANEFLEFASARTGPLFRSACLLTSGDTHLAEDLTQETLGRMYALWGRVARIGNPAAYAQTVLVRTFLSHRRRRSATERPLGELPDRVAEAGGDPALRIALLDALAGLAPK
;
A
#
# COMPACT_ATOMS: atom_id res chain seq x y z
N MET A 1 8.87 17.26 -26.75
CA MET A 1 7.87 16.21 -26.43
C MET A 1 7.67 15.89 -24.93
N ARG A 2 8.59 16.18 -23.98
CA ARG A 2 8.33 15.95 -22.53
C ARG A 2 7.31 16.92 -21.90
N LYS A 3 7.25 18.17 -22.38
CA LYS A 3 6.32 19.18 -21.87
C LYS A 3 4.84 18.88 -22.16
N SER A 4 4.46 18.19 -23.25
CA SER A 4 3.05 17.84 -23.48
C SER A 4 2.58 16.71 -22.55
N ARG A 5 3.37 15.64 -22.39
CA ARG A 5 3.02 14.53 -21.47
C ARG A 5 2.86 14.97 -20.02
N ALA A 6 3.70 15.91 -19.56
CA ALA A 6 3.55 16.49 -18.23
C ALA A 6 2.26 17.31 -18.12
N ASN A 7 1.94 18.13 -19.11
CA ASN A 7 0.68 18.89 -19.13
C ASN A 7 -0.57 17.99 -19.22
N GLU A 8 -0.55 16.97 -20.08
CA GLU A 8 -1.62 15.96 -20.20
C GLU A 8 -1.85 15.25 -18.86
N PHE A 9 -0.77 14.92 -18.14
CA PHE A 9 -0.89 14.36 -16.81
C PHE A 9 -1.45 15.36 -15.81
N LEU A 10 -1.03 16.63 -15.84
CA LEU A 10 -1.54 17.66 -14.95
C LEU A 10 -3.04 17.90 -15.14
N GLU A 11 -3.51 17.89 -16.38
CA GLU A 11 -4.94 17.97 -16.72
C GLU A 11 -5.70 16.75 -16.20
N PHE A 12 -5.15 15.55 -16.39
CA PHE A 12 -5.72 14.33 -15.82
C PHE A 12 -5.76 14.38 -14.29
N ALA A 13 -4.67 14.78 -13.64
CA ALA A 13 -4.54 14.82 -12.20
C ALA A 13 -5.53 15.83 -11.60
N SER A 14 -5.62 17.04 -12.15
CA SER A 14 -6.57 18.06 -11.68
C SER A 14 -8.02 17.58 -11.78
N ALA A 15 -8.38 16.90 -12.88
CA ALA A 15 -9.71 16.34 -13.06
C ALA A 15 -10.00 15.14 -12.14
N ARG A 16 -8.97 14.40 -11.71
CA ARG A 16 -9.13 13.13 -10.98
C ARG A 16 -8.88 13.20 -9.49
N THR A 17 -8.17 14.20 -8.97
CA THR A 17 -7.87 14.34 -7.53
C THR A 17 -9.13 14.29 -6.67
N GLY A 18 -10.14 15.12 -6.95
CA GLY A 18 -11.37 15.17 -6.15
C GLY A 18 -12.15 13.84 -6.13
N PRO A 19 -12.47 13.23 -7.28
CA PRO A 19 -13.10 11.91 -7.31
C PRO A 19 -12.29 10.78 -6.64
N LEU A 20 -10.97 10.77 -6.79
CA LEU A 20 -10.10 9.78 -6.14
C LEU A 20 -10.10 9.99 -4.63
N PHE A 21 -9.99 11.23 -4.16
CA PHE A 21 -10.03 11.57 -2.74
C PHE A 21 -11.35 11.13 -2.08
N ARG A 22 -12.51 11.41 -2.70
CA ARG A 22 -13.80 10.91 -2.18
C ARG A 22 -13.86 9.39 -2.10
N SER A 23 -13.32 8.70 -3.11
CA SER A 23 -13.24 7.24 -3.12
C SER A 23 -12.32 6.73 -1.99
N ALA A 24 -11.19 7.40 -1.79
CA ALA A 24 -10.25 7.10 -0.73
C ALA A 24 -10.86 7.29 0.66
N CYS A 25 -11.59 8.38 0.91
CA CYS A 25 -12.31 8.60 2.17
C CYS A 25 -13.29 7.47 2.50
N LEU A 26 -13.99 6.92 1.50
CA LEU A 26 -14.88 5.78 1.70
C LEU A 26 -14.10 4.50 2.06
N LEU A 27 -12.97 4.26 1.40
CA LEU A 27 -12.10 3.11 1.69
C LEU A 27 -11.48 3.20 3.08
N THR A 28 -11.15 4.39 3.54
CA THR A 28 -10.49 4.64 4.83
C THR A 28 -11.46 4.87 5.99
N SER A 29 -12.76 4.64 5.79
CA SER A 29 -13.80 4.89 6.81
C SER A 29 -13.78 6.32 7.37
N GLY A 30 -13.44 7.29 6.53
CA GLY A 30 -13.42 8.72 6.87
C GLY A 30 -12.08 9.26 7.37
N ASP A 31 -11.02 8.45 7.48
CA ASP A 31 -9.67 8.96 7.77
C ASP A 31 -9.17 9.79 6.57
N THR A 32 -9.23 11.12 6.71
CA THR A 32 -8.91 12.09 5.65
C THR A 32 -7.43 12.18 5.34
N HIS A 33 -6.56 11.96 6.34
CA HIS A 33 -5.12 11.99 6.15
C HIS A 33 -4.68 10.77 5.35
N LEU A 34 -5.15 9.58 5.72
CA LEU A 34 -4.88 8.38 4.94
C LEU A 34 -5.50 8.46 3.53
N ALA A 35 -6.67 9.07 3.39
CA ALA A 35 -7.30 9.27 2.09
C ALA A 35 -6.49 10.21 1.17
N GLU A 36 -5.92 11.28 1.72
CA GLU A 36 -5.03 12.17 1.00
C GLU A 36 -3.76 11.43 0.54
N ASP A 37 -3.10 10.71 1.44
CA ASP A 37 -1.89 9.93 1.14
C ASP A 37 -2.15 8.89 0.03
N LEU A 38 -3.26 8.15 0.12
CA LEU A 38 -3.65 7.18 -0.91
C LEU A 38 -3.90 7.84 -2.27
N THR A 39 -4.48 9.04 -2.27
CA THR A 39 -4.73 9.80 -3.50
C THR A 39 -3.42 10.26 -4.13
N GLN A 40 -2.52 10.82 -3.31
CA GLN A 40 -1.20 11.28 -3.75
C GLN A 40 -0.35 10.10 -4.27
N GLU A 41 -0.30 8.98 -3.55
CA GLU A 41 0.44 7.79 -3.98
C GLU A 41 -0.12 7.22 -5.28
N THR A 42 -1.45 7.20 -5.43
CA THR A 42 -2.11 6.76 -6.66
C THR A 42 -1.71 7.62 -7.86
N LEU A 43 -1.79 8.95 -7.73
CA LEU A 43 -1.39 9.87 -8.79
C LEU A 43 0.12 9.79 -9.08
N GLY A 44 0.97 9.61 -8.06
CA GLY A 44 2.41 9.39 -8.23
C GLY A 44 2.72 8.14 -9.04
N ARG A 45 2.06 7.02 -8.76
CA ARG A 45 2.17 5.77 -9.54
C ARG A 45 1.68 5.95 -10.98
N MET A 46 0.60 6.68 -11.18
CA MET A 46 0.06 7.01 -12.50
C MET A 46 1.04 7.86 -13.30
N TYR A 47 1.68 8.85 -12.69
CA TYR A 47 2.67 9.72 -13.32
C TYR A 47 3.86 8.93 -13.86
N ALA A 48 4.42 8.03 -13.04
CA ALA A 48 5.57 7.20 -13.42
C ALA A 48 5.31 6.34 -14.67
N LEU A 49 4.05 5.95 -14.89
CA LEU A 49 3.62 5.12 -16.01
C LEU A 49 2.81 5.88 -17.07
N TRP A 50 2.74 7.22 -16.98
CA TRP A 50 1.77 8.02 -17.74
C TRP A 50 1.86 7.81 -19.25
N GLY A 51 3.07 7.69 -19.79
CA GLY A 51 3.27 7.45 -21.23
C GLY A 51 2.60 6.18 -21.76
N ARG A 52 2.40 5.16 -20.92
CA ARG A 52 1.63 3.95 -21.23
C ARG A 52 0.16 4.13 -20.88
N VAL A 53 -0.12 4.68 -19.70
CA VAL A 53 -1.46 4.81 -19.15
C VAL A 53 -2.36 5.75 -19.96
N ALA A 54 -1.81 6.85 -20.47
CA ALA A 54 -2.53 7.81 -21.31
C ALA A 54 -3.08 7.19 -22.61
N ARG A 55 -2.53 6.05 -23.06
CA ARG A 55 -2.99 5.32 -24.26
C ARG A 55 -4.02 4.25 -23.95
N ILE A 56 -4.33 4.01 -22.68
CA ILE A 56 -5.39 3.08 -22.28
C ILE A 56 -6.73 3.74 -22.57
N GLY A 57 -7.72 2.96 -23.02
CA GLY A 57 -9.05 3.49 -23.36
C GLY A 57 -9.78 4.18 -22.19
N ASN A 58 -9.43 3.87 -20.94
CA ASN A 58 -9.98 4.55 -19.76
C ASN A 58 -8.94 4.70 -18.63
N PRO A 59 -8.13 5.76 -18.65
CA PRO A 59 -7.14 6.04 -17.61
C PRO A 59 -7.76 6.30 -16.22
N ALA A 60 -9.01 6.80 -16.17
CA ALA A 60 -9.72 7.07 -14.92
C ALA A 60 -10.12 5.78 -14.19
N ALA A 61 -10.63 4.78 -14.93
CA ALA A 61 -10.92 3.45 -14.37
C ALA A 61 -9.64 2.74 -13.91
N TYR A 62 -8.55 2.90 -14.67
CA TYR A 62 -7.25 2.40 -14.25
C TYR A 62 -6.78 3.06 -12.95
N ALA A 63 -6.92 4.38 -12.79
CA ALA A 63 -6.58 5.08 -11.56
C ALA A 63 -7.37 4.56 -10.34
N GLN A 64 -8.67 4.27 -10.50
CA GLN A 64 -9.46 3.66 -9.42
C GLN A 64 -8.94 2.27 -9.04
N THR A 65 -8.52 1.48 -10.03
CA THR A 65 -7.89 0.18 -9.78
C THR A 65 -6.57 0.34 -9.02
N VAL A 66 -5.75 1.33 -9.37
CA VAL A 66 -4.51 1.63 -8.65
C VAL A 66 -4.82 2.05 -7.21
N LEU A 67 -5.80 2.93 -6.98
CA LEU A 67 -6.22 3.37 -5.65
C LEU A 67 -6.59 2.20 -4.73
N VAL A 68 -7.49 1.33 -5.20
CA VAL A 68 -7.93 0.16 -4.42
C VAL A 68 -6.76 -0.78 -4.11
N ARG A 69 -5.86 -1.02 -5.08
CA ARG A 69 -4.68 -1.85 -4.86
C ARG A 69 -3.71 -1.24 -3.85
N THR A 70 -3.51 0.08 -3.90
CA THR A 70 -2.70 0.83 -2.94
C THR A 70 -3.29 0.71 -1.53
N PHE A 71 -4.60 0.95 -1.37
CA PHE A 71 -5.31 0.78 -0.11
C PHE A 71 -5.15 -0.64 0.47
N LEU A 72 -5.41 -1.68 -0.33
CA LEU A 72 -5.26 -3.07 0.10
C LEU A 72 -3.83 -3.41 0.50
N SER A 73 -2.84 -2.87 -0.21
CA SER A 73 -1.43 -3.04 0.15
C SER A 73 -1.11 -2.37 1.48
N HIS A 74 -1.60 -1.16 1.71
CA HIS A 74 -1.43 -0.45 2.97
C HIS A 74 -2.08 -1.22 4.13
N ARG A 75 -3.31 -1.67 3.96
CA ARG A 75 -4.04 -2.49 4.95
C ARG A 75 -3.31 -3.79 5.29
N ARG A 76 -2.80 -4.50 4.28
CA ARG A 76 -2.01 -5.74 4.49
C ARG A 76 -0.73 -5.49 5.28
N ARG A 77 -0.04 -4.38 5.04
CA ARG A 77 1.17 -4.01 5.79
C ARG A 77 0.84 -3.77 7.27
N ARG A 78 -0.25 -3.07 7.57
CA ARG A 78 -0.71 -2.85 8.95
C ARG A 78 -1.16 -4.15 9.64
N SER A 79 -1.79 -5.07 8.91
CA SER A 79 -2.15 -6.38 9.48
C SER A 79 -0.95 -7.33 9.61
N ALA A 80 0.14 -7.12 8.86
CA ALA A 80 1.33 -7.98 8.97
C ALA A 80 2.13 -7.73 10.26
N THR A 81 1.95 -6.57 10.90
CA THR A 81 2.59 -6.22 12.16
C THR A 81 1.81 -6.67 13.39
N GLU A 82 0.53 -7.03 13.25
CA GLU A 82 -0.35 -7.36 14.37
C GLU A 82 -1.02 -8.72 14.14
N ARG A 83 -0.90 -9.64 15.12
CA ARG A 83 -1.72 -10.85 15.18
C ARG A 83 -2.89 -10.55 16.11
N PRO A 84 -4.12 -10.30 15.60
CA PRO A 84 -5.27 -10.07 16.46
C PRO A 84 -5.53 -11.33 17.29
N LEU A 85 -5.38 -11.22 18.60
CA LEU A 85 -5.71 -12.27 19.57
C LEU A 85 -7.13 -12.01 20.08
N GLY A 86 -8.00 -13.02 20.03
CA GLY A 86 -9.38 -12.91 20.54
C GLY A 86 -9.46 -12.80 22.06
N GLU A 87 -8.42 -13.26 22.74
CA GLU A 87 -8.22 -13.13 24.18
C GLU A 87 -6.80 -12.66 24.42
N LEU A 88 -6.64 -11.66 25.30
CA LEU A 88 -5.31 -11.26 25.76
C LEU A 88 -4.74 -12.40 26.60
N PRO A 89 -3.46 -12.79 26.42
CA PRO A 89 -2.85 -13.77 27.28
C PRO A 89 -2.81 -13.23 28.72
N ASP A 90 -3.25 -14.03 29.69
CA ASP A 90 -3.21 -13.68 31.12
C ASP A 90 -1.77 -13.47 31.65
N ARG A 91 -0.76 -13.87 30.88
CA ARG A 91 0.65 -13.77 31.24
C ARG A 91 1.40 -13.05 30.13
N VAL A 92 2.18 -12.04 30.51
CA VAL A 92 3.20 -11.46 29.64
C VAL A 92 4.18 -12.56 29.27
N ALA A 93 4.44 -12.78 27.97
CA ALA A 93 5.49 -13.69 27.56
C ALA A 93 6.82 -13.22 28.19
N GLU A 94 7.50 -14.09 28.93
CA GLU A 94 8.81 -13.74 29.49
C GLU A 94 9.71 -13.21 28.38
N ALA A 95 10.19 -11.97 28.54
CA ALA A 95 11.06 -11.31 27.58
C ALA A 95 12.44 -11.97 27.61
N GLY A 96 12.55 -13.13 26.99
CA GLY A 96 13.73 -13.98 27.07
C GLY A 96 13.38 -15.43 26.78
N GLY A 97 12.94 -15.72 25.55
CA GLY A 97 12.84 -17.11 25.10
C GLY A 97 14.19 -17.84 25.25
N ASP A 98 14.14 -19.16 25.41
CA ASP A 98 15.32 -20.00 25.62
C ASP A 98 16.45 -19.68 24.62
N PRO A 99 17.59 -19.12 25.09
CA PRO A 99 18.71 -18.78 24.22
C PRO A 99 19.26 -19.97 23.45
N ALA A 100 19.23 -21.18 24.03
CA ALA A 100 19.69 -22.39 23.38
C ALA A 100 18.78 -22.75 22.20
N LEU A 101 17.46 -22.70 22.40
CA LEU A 101 16.47 -22.89 21.34
C LEU A 101 16.63 -21.86 20.21
N ARG A 102 16.92 -20.60 20.54
CA ARG A 102 17.13 -19.54 19.55
C ARG A 102 18.36 -19.83 18.69
N ILE A 103 19.47 -20.28 19.28
CA ILE A 103 20.68 -20.64 18.53
C ILE A 103 20.40 -21.83 17.61
N ALA A 104 19.79 -22.90 18.14
CA ALA A 104 19.45 -24.09 17.37
C ALA A 104 18.53 -23.78 16.17
N LEU A 105 17.56 -22.87 16.34
CA LEU A 105 16.68 -22.43 15.25
C LEU A 105 17.45 -21.67 14.15
N LEU A 106 18.36 -20.77 14.53
CA LEU A 106 19.15 -20.00 13.56
C LEU A 106 20.08 -20.91 12.74
N ASP A 107 20.70 -21.90 13.39
CA ASP A 107 21.52 -22.91 12.72
C ASP A 107 20.69 -23.73 11.72
N ALA A 108 19.48 -24.15 12.12
CA ALA A 108 18.57 -24.88 11.23
C ALA A 108 18.12 -24.04 10.02
N LEU A 109 17.83 -22.75 10.22
CA LEU A 109 17.44 -21.84 9.14
C LEU A 109 18.60 -21.57 8.17
N ALA A 110 19.83 -21.51 8.67
CA ALA A 110 21.03 -21.34 7.83
C ALA A 110 21.28 -22.54 6.90
N GLY A 111 20.77 -23.72 7.26
CA GLY A 111 20.85 -24.94 6.44
C GLY A 111 19.80 -25.05 5.34
N LEU A 112 18.83 -24.13 5.26
CA LEU A 112 17.80 -24.15 4.21
C LEU A 112 18.34 -23.57 2.90
N ALA A 113 17.96 -24.17 1.78
CA ALA A 113 18.28 -23.61 0.48
C ALA A 113 17.60 -22.24 0.28
N PRO A 114 18.29 -21.25 -0.31
CA PRO A 114 17.68 -19.96 -0.63
C PRO A 114 16.53 -20.16 -1.62
N LYS A 115 15.48 -19.36 -1.46
CA LYS A 115 14.26 -19.42 -2.26
C LYS A 115 14.35 -18.57 -3.52
#